data_AF-A0A1S8IT83-F1
#
_entry.id   AF-A0A1S8IT83-F1
#
_cell.length_a   1.000
_cell.length_b   1.000
_cell.length_c   1.000
_cell.angle_alpha   90.00
_cell.angle_beta   90.00
_cell.angle_gamma   90.00
#
_symmetry.space_group_name_H-M   'P 1'
#
loop_
_entity.id
_entity.type
_entity.pdbx_description
1 polymer ?
#
loop_
_entity_poly.entity_id
_entity_poly.type
_entity_poly.pdbx_seq_one_letter_code
_entity_poly.pdbx_strand_id
1 'polypeptide(L)' 'DGLLIDRVYANYYLSHEDNLKNYTISHVGYDNEDFAVGVRKSDNQLVQKINTAFETLRKDGTLSKISQKWFGED' A
#
# COMPACT_ATOMS: atom_id res chain seq x y z
N ASP A 1 5.30 5.71 25.65
CA ASP A 1 6.07 4.87 24.70
C ASP A 1 5.26 4.66 23.43
N GLY A 2 5.92 4.42 22.29
CA GLY A 2 5.24 4.26 21.00
C GLY A 2 6.17 3.67 19.93
N LEU A 3 5.57 3.11 18.89
CA LEU A 3 6.26 2.51 17.74
C LEU A 3 6.02 3.37 16.50
N LEU A 4 7.08 3.76 15.82
CA LEU A 4 7.01 4.38 14.49
C LEU A 4 7.15 3.29 13.43
N ILE A 5 6.13 3.13 12.59
CA ILE A 5 6.05 2.07 11.56
C ILE A 5 5.08 2.47 10.45
N ASP A 6 5.23 1.87 9.28
CA ASP A 6 4.32 2.03 8.14
C ASP A 6 2.86 1.71 8.52
N ARG A 7 1.95 2.63 8.13
CA ARG A 7 0.52 2.52 8.46
C ARG A 7 -0.11 1.24 7.90
N VAL A 8 0.23 0.87 6.67
CA VAL A 8 -0.28 -0.35 6.02
C VAL A 8 0.13 -1.62 6.77
N TYR A 9 1.35 -1.65 7.31
CA TYR A 9 1.86 -2.77 8.10
C TYR A 9 1.12 -2.85 9.45
N ALA A 10 1.03 -1.73 10.17
CA ALA A 10 0.32 -1.67 11.45
C ALA A 10 -1.16 -2.07 11.30
N ASN A 11 -1.87 -1.53 10.30
CA ASN A 11 -3.27 -1.87 10.04
C ASN A 11 -3.45 -3.36 9.71
N TYR A 12 -2.60 -3.93 8.86
CA TYR A 12 -2.69 -5.34 8.47
C TYR A 12 -2.54 -6.26 9.70
N TYR A 13 -1.49 -6.08 10.50
CA TYR A 13 -1.27 -6.96 11.67
C TYR A 13 -2.32 -6.77 12.77
N LEU A 14 -2.65 -5.52 13.11
CA LEU A 14 -3.61 -5.25 14.18
C LEU A 14 -5.04 -5.68 13.83
N SER A 15 -5.40 -5.68 12.54
CA SER A 15 -6.69 -6.21 12.08
C SER A 15 -6.71 -7.74 12.07
N HIS A 16 -5.61 -8.39 11.66
CA HIS A 16 -5.50 -9.86 11.67
C HIS A 16 -5.53 -10.44 13.09
N GLU A 17 -5.04 -9.70 14.10
CA GLU A 17 -5.04 -10.13 15.50
C GLU A 17 -6.29 -9.69 16.29
N ASP A 18 -7.27 -9.03 15.67
CA ASP A 18 -8.46 -8.42 16.31
C ASP A 18 -8.11 -7.46 17.47
N ASN A 19 -6.91 -6.87 17.42
CA ASN A 19 -6.33 -6.07 18.48
C ASN A 19 -6.40 -4.56 18.20
N LEU A 20 -6.91 -4.15 17.03
CA LEU A 20 -6.94 -2.76 16.59
C LEU A 20 -7.61 -1.81 17.60
N LYS A 21 -8.60 -2.29 18.37
CA LYS A 21 -9.30 -1.52 19.42
C LYS A 21 -8.42 -1.16 20.62
N ASN A 22 -7.31 -1.87 20.82
CA ASN A 22 -6.40 -1.69 21.95
C ASN A 22 -5.27 -0.69 21.64
N TYR A 23 -5.14 -0.23 20.40
CA TYR A 23 -4.07 0.65 19.95
C TYR A 23 -4.64 1.93 19.33
N THR A 24 -3.90 3.02 19.47
CA THR A 24 -4.19 4.28 18.77
C THR A 24 -3.16 4.47 17.66
N ILE A 25 -3.64 4.60 16.42
CA ILE A 25 -2.80 4.93 15.27
C ILE A 25 -2.94 6.44 15.04
N SER A 26 -1.83 7.16 15.07
CA SER A 26 -1.81 8.61 14.86
C SER A 26 -0.72 8.99 13.88
N HIS A 27 -1.05 9.92 12.98
CA HIS A 27 -0.09 10.51 12.07
C HIS A 27 0.74 11.57 12.81
N VAL A 28 2.05 11.46 12.76
CA VAL A 28 2.97 12.29 13.57
C VAL A 28 3.68 13.39 12.77
N GLY A 29 3.18 13.72 11.58
CA GLY A 29 3.61 14.89 10.79
C GLY A 29 4.73 14.64 9.78
N TYR A 30 5.00 13.38 9.41
CA TYR A 30 5.87 13.05 8.28
C TYR A 30 5.06 13.04 6.98
N ASP A 31 5.66 13.43 5.86
CA ASP A 31 4.96 13.35 4.57
C ASP A 31 4.58 11.91 4.23
N ASN A 32 3.48 11.74 3.48
CA ASN A 32 3.11 10.43 2.98
C ASN A 32 4.15 9.94 1.97
N GLU A 33 4.45 8.65 2.03
CA GLU A 33 5.34 7.99 1.08
C GLU A 33 4.51 7.23 0.04
N ASP A 34 4.87 7.40 -1.24
CA ASP A 34 4.26 6.64 -2.34
C ASP A 34 5.02 5.32 -2.56
N PHE A 35 4.30 4.20 -2.51
CA PHE A 35 4.85 2.91 -2.89
C PHE A 35 5.03 2.81 -4.41
N ALA A 36 6.21 2.34 -4.85
CA ALA A 36 6.54 2.17 -6.26
C ALA A 36 7.31 0.87 -6.52
N VAL A 37 7.33 0.43 -7.78
CA VAL A 37 8.13 -0.72 -8.21
C VAL A 37 9.51 -0.24 -8.66
N GLY A 38 10.55 -0.60 -7.91
CA GLY A 38 11.94 -0.30 -8.25
C GLY A 38 12.45 -1.16 -9.41
N VAL A 39 13.08 -0.54 -10.41
CA VAL A 39 13.74 -1.21 -11.53
C VAL A 39 15.12 -0.61 -11.80
N ARG A 40 15.96 -1.31 -12.58
CA ARG A 40 17.26 -0.75 -13.01
C ARG A 40 17.04 0.54 -13.81
N LYS A 41 17.88 1.54 -13.58
CA LYS A 41 17.78 2.86 -14.25
C LYS A 41 17.81 2.80 -15.78
N SER A 42 18.43 1.78 -16.36
CA SER A 42 18.51 1.59 -17.82
C SER A 42 17.26 0.93 -18.42
N ASP A 43 16.39 0.32 -17.62
CA ASP A 43 15.29 -0.54 -18.09
C ASP A 43 13.98 0.24 -18.37
N ASN A 44 14.05 1.22 -19.25
CA ASN A 44 12.91 2.08 -19.60
C ASN A 44 11.70 1.31 -20.15
N GLN A 45 11.95 0.23 -20.91
CA GLN A 45 10.87 -0.58 -21.47
C GLN A 45 10.09 -1.34 -20.39
N LEU A 46 10.76 -1.77 -19.31
CA LEU A 46 10.12 -2.45 -18.20
C LEU A 46 9.23 -1.47 -17.41
N VAL A 47 9.72 -0.25 -17.14
CA VAL A 47 8.93 0.83 -16.51
C VAL A 47 7.63 1.05 -17.28
N GLN A 48 7.72 1.23 -18.61
CA GLN A 48 6.56 1.49 -19.44
C GLN A 48 5.54 0.34 -19.37
N LYS A 49 6.00 -0.91 -19.45
CA LYS A 49 5.09 -2.07 -19.37
C LYS A 49 4.41 -2.18 -18.01
N ILE A 50 5.13 -1.95 -16.91
CA ILE A 50 4.58 -1.98 -15.56
C ILE A 50 3.52 -0.88 -15.39
N ASN A 51 3.83 0.35 -15.80
CA ASN A 51 2.89 1.47 -15.70
C ASN A 51 1.62 1.23 -16.52
N THR A 52 1.76 0.77 -17.77
CA THR A 52 0.60 0.42 -18.60
C THR A 52 -0.24 -0.68 -17.97
N ALA A 53 0.39 -1.71 -17.40
CA ALA A 53 -0.34 -2.77 -16.70
C ALA A 53 -1.12 -2.22 -15.50
N PHE A 54 -0.52 -1.35 -14.68
CA PHE A 54 -1.23 -0.70 -13.58
C PHE A 54 -2.40 0.17 -14.06
N GLU A 55 -2.25 0.90 -15.16
CA GLU A 55 -3.36 1.65 -15.74
C GLU A 55 -4.52 0.74 -16.18
N THR A 56 -4.20 -0.39 -16.82
CA THR A 56 -5.21 -1.38 -17.23
C THR A 56 -5.92 -1.96 -16.01
N LEU A 57 -5.16 -2.43 -15.01
CA LEU A 57 -5.71 -3.04 -13.79
C LEU A 57 -6.51 -2.04 -12.95
N ARG A 58 -6.19 -0.74 -13.04
CA ARG A 58 -6.99 0.33 -12.43
C ARG A 58 -8.30 0.53 -13.18
N LYS A 59 -8.26 0.57 -14.51
CA LYS A 59 -9.44 0.78 -15.37
C LYS A 59 -10.43 -0.38 -15.30
N ASP A 60 -9.94 -1.61 -15.20
CA ASP A 60 -10.79 -2.80 -15.12
C ASP A 60 -11.25 -3.17 -13.70
N GLY A 61 -10.81 -2.41 -12.69
CA GLY A 61 -11.18 -2.60 -11.29
C GLY A 61 -10.45 -3.75 -10.59
N THR A 62 -9.45 -4.37 -11.21
CA THR A 62 -8.67 -5.45 -10.59
C THR A 62 -7.85 -4.94 -9.41
N LEU A 63 -7.25 -3.74 -9.50
CA LEU A 63 -6.52 -3.15 -8.36
C LEU A 63 -7.42 -2.92 -7.15
N SER A 64 -8.64 -2.42 -7.38
CA SER A 64 -9.65 -2.24 -6.33
C SER A 64 -9.96 -3.56 -5.62
N LYS A 65 -10.20 -4.64 -6.38
CA LYS A 65 -10.43 -5.98 -5.81
C LYS A 65 -9.24 -6.50 -4.99
N ILE A 66 -8.02 -6.22 -5.44
CA ILE A 66 -6.81 -6.58 -4.70
C ILE A 66 -6.73 -5.77 -3.41
N SER A 67 -6.97 -4.46 -3.46
CA SER A 67 -6.94 -3.58 -2.29
C SER A 67 -7.97 -4.00 -1.24
N GLN A 68 -9.20 -4.26 -1.67
CA GLN A 68 -10.27 -4.77 -0.80
C GLN A 68 -9.92 -6.11 -0.16
N LYS A 69 -9.26 -7.02 -0.89
CA LYS A 69 -8.87 -8.33 -0.34
C LYS A 69 -7.82 -8.21 0.77
N TRP A 70 -6.84 -7.32 0.62
CA TRP A 70 -5.67 -7.25 1.51
C TRP A 70 -5.79 -6.18 2.59
N PHE A 71 -6.51 -5.10 2.31
CA PHE A 71 -6.61 -3.93 3.17
C PHE A 71 -8.04 -3.60 3.57
N GLY A 72 -9.06 -4.06 2.82
CA GLY A 72 -10.47 -3.76 3.10
C GLY A 72 -10.88 -2.31 2.78
N GLU A 73 -10.03 -1.60 2.03
CA GLU A 73 -10.20 -0.21 1.62
C GLU A 73 -9.87 -0.09 0.12
N ASP A 74 -10.49 0.86 -0.58
CA ASP A 74 -10.28 1.17 -2.00
C ASP A 74 -9.41 2.43 -2.16
#